data_AF-A0A6G1RC11-F1
#
_entry.id   AF-A0A6G1RC11-F1
#
_cell.length_a   1.000
_cell.length_b   1.000
_cell.length_c   1.000
_cell.angle_alpha   90.00
_cell.angle_beta   90.00
_cell.angle_gamma   90.00
#
_symmetry.space_group_name_H-M   'P 1'
#
loop_
_entity.id
_entity.type
_entity.pdbx_description
1 polymer ?
#
loop_
_entity_poly.entity_id
_entity_poly.type
_entity_poly.pdbx_seq_one_letter_code
_entity_poly.pdbx_strand_id
1 'polypeptide(L)'
;MMPASGPGLSLCNDVIHTAIEVVSSLPPLSLANESKIPPMGLDCLSQVTTFLKGVTIPNSGADTLGRRLASELLLGLAAQRGSLRYLLEWIEMALGASAVVNTME
;
A
#
# COMPACT_ATOMS: atom_id res chain seq x y z
N MET A 1 28.17 3.01 2.28
CA MET A 1 27.68 3.36 3.62
C MET A 1 26.18 3.59 3.50
N MET A 2 25.35 2.60 3.86
CA MET A 2 23.88 2.75 3.81
C MET A 2 23.47 3.69 4.95
N PRO A 3 22.58 4.68 4.75
CA PRO A 3 22.07 5.46 5.86
C PRO A 3 21.26 4.52 6.77
N ALA A 4 21.66 4.45 8.04
CA ALA A 4 20.90 3.72 9.04
C ALA A 4 19.50 4.34 9.14
N SER A 5 18.48 3.54 8.87
CA SER A 5 17.08 3.91 9.07
C SER A 5 16.93 4.41 10.50
N GLY A 6 16.61 5.70 10.68
CA GLY A 6 16.37 6.26 12.01
C GLY A 6 15.24 5.49 12.73
N PRO A 7 15.21 5.45 14.07
CA PRO A 7 14.28 4.63 14.84
C PRO A 7 12.80 4.81 14.47
N GLY A 8 12.40 5.99 13.96
CA GLY A 8 11.03 6.25 13.50
C GLY A 8 10.67 5.63 12.14
N LEU A 9 11.63 5.40 11.25
CA LEU A 9 11.40 4.73 9.95
C LEU A 9 11.16 3.23 10.15
N SER A 10 11.86 2.62 11.10
CA SER A 10 11.65 1.21 11.48
C SER A 10 10.21 0.99 11.95
N LEU A 11 9.72 1.82 12.88
CA LEU A 11 8.36 1.70 13.42
C LEU A 11 7.28 1.81 12.34
N CYS A 12 7.46 2.72 11.36
CA CYS A 12 6.52 2.85 10.24
C CYS A 12 6.45 1.56 9.42
N ASN A 13 7.60 0.97 9.11
CA ASN A 13 7.67 -0.29 8.37
C ASN A 13 7.04 -1.45 9.16
N ASP A 14 7.26 -1.51 10.48
CA ASP A 14 6.65 -2.52 11.36
C ASP A 14 5.11 -2.41 11.38
N VAL A 15 4.59 -1.18 11.39
CA VAL A 15 3.14 -0.91 11.32
C VAL A 15 2.56 -1.36 9.97
N ILE A 16 3.22 -1.04 8.85
CA ILE A 16 2.75 -1.48 7.52
C ILE A 16 2.81 -3.01 7.42
N HIS A 17 3.88 -3.64 7.93
CA HIS A 17 4.00 -5.09 7.94
C HIS A 17 2.86 -5.75 8.72
N THR A 18 2.57 -5.24 9.92
CA THR A 18 1.45 -5.74 10.74
C THR A 18 0.11 -5.57 10.00
N ALA A 19 -0.09 -4.44 9.30
CA ALA A 19 -1.29 -4.22 8.50
C ALA A 19 -1.43 -5.24 7.35
N ILE A 20 -0.32 -5.63 6.70
CA ILE A 20 -0.32 -6.69 5.68
C ILE A 20 -0.76 -8.02 6.28
N GLU A 21 -0.23 -8.41 7.44
CA GLU A 21 -0.61 -9.64 8.12
C GLU A 21 -2.10 -9.66 8.47
N VAL A 22 -2.62 -8.54 9.00
CA VAL A 22 -4.05 -8.40 9.31
C VAL A 22 -4.89 -8.54 8.05
N VAL A 23 -4.59 -7.81 6.97
CA VAL A 23 -5.33 -7.87 5.70
C VAL A 23 -5.28 -9.28 5.08
N SER A 24 -4.16 -9.98 5.23
CA SER A 24 -3.97 -11.35 4.73
C SER A 24 -4.73 -12.38 5.57
N SER A 25 -4.97 -12.10 6.85
CA SER A 25 -5.76 -12.95 7.74
C SER A 25 -7.29 -12.79 7.56
N LEU A 26 -7.74 -11.74 6.88
CA LEU A 26 -9.14 -11.54 6.58
C LEU A 26 -9.66 -12.63 5.63
N PRO A 27 -10.90 -13.12 5.80
CA PRO A 27 -11.53 -13.98 4.81
C PRO A 27 -11.46 -13.34 3.41
N PRO A 28 -11.20 -14.10 2.33
CA PRO A 28 -11.14 -13.52 0.99
C PRO A 28 -12.39 -12.72 0.65
N LEU A 29 -12.21 -11.58 -0.02
CA LEU A 29 -13.29 -10.70 -0.46
C LEU A 29 -14.09 -10.05 0.69
N SER A 30 -13.51 -9.97 1.89
CA SER A 30 -14.16 -9.34 3.05
C SER A 30 -14.53 -7.88 2.81
N LEU A 31 -13.80 -7.19 1.93
CA LEU A 31 -14.03 -5.78 1.58
C LEU A 31 -14.73 -5.62 0.22
N ALA A 32 -15.15 -6.70 -0.43
CA ALA A 32 -15.69 -6.63 -1.79
C ALA A 32 -17.11 -6.08 -1.86
N ASN A 33 -17.85 -6.17 -0.75
CA ASN A 33 -19.22 -5.69 -0.70
C ASN A 33 -19.28 -4.30 -0.04
N GLU A 34 -18.92 -3.27 -0.81
CA GLU A 34 -18.87 -1.87 -0.36
C GLU A 34 -20.19 -1.38 0.24
N SER A 35 -21.33 -1.93 -0.20
CA SER A 35 -22.66 -1.62 0.35
C SER A 35 -22.82 -2.00 1.84
N LYS A 36 -22.00 -2.93 2.33
CA LYS A 36 -21.98 -3.35 3.75
C LYS A 36 -20.96 -2.56 4.58
N ILE A 37 -20.12 -1.75 3.95
CA ILE A 37 -19.11 -0.94 4.63
C ILE A 37 -19.74 0.42 4.96
N PRO A 38 -19.67 0.89 6.22
CA PRO A 38 -20.17 2.21 6.56
C PRO A 38 -19.43 3.30 5.75
N PRO A 39 -20.07 4.43 5.40
CA PRO A 39 -19.44 5.48 4.59
C PRO A 39 -18.07 5.94 5.12
N MET A 40 -17.94 6.10 6.44
CA MET A 40 -16.66 6.44 7.08
C MET A 40 -15.57 5.39 6.84
N GLY A 41 -15.93 4.11 6.73
CA GLY A 41 -15.00 3.03 6.39
C GLY A 41 -14.51 3.10 4.95
N LEU A 42 -15.39 3.47 4.01
CA LEU A 42 -15.02 3.70 2.61
C LEU A 42 -14.09 4.92 2.48
N ASP A 43 -14.40 6.02 3.18
CA ASP A 43 -13.55 7.21 3.23
C ASP A 43 -12.16 6.89 3.79
N CYS A 44 -12.10 6.12 4.87
CA CYS A 44 -10.84 5.66 5.45
C CYS A 44 -10.03 4.80 4.47
N LEU A 45 -10.66 3.83 3.81
CA LEU A 45 -10.00 3.00 2.79
C LEU A 45 -9.46 3.84 1.63
N SER A 46 -10.21 4.85 1.20
CA SER A 46 -9.78 5.79 0.15
C SER A 46 -8.56 6.61 0.58
N GLN A 47 -8.59 7.18 1.78
CA GLN A 47 -7.47 7.96 2.34
C GLN A 47 -6.22 7.10 2.52
N VAL A 48 -6.35 5.91 3.09
CA VAL A 48 -5.23 4.97 3.25
C VAL A 48 -4.67 4.54 1.90
N THR A 49 -5.52 4.25 0.92
CA THR A 49 -5.08 3.94 -0.45
C THR A 49 -4.27 5.10 -1.04
N THR A 50 -4.76 6.34 -0.90
CA THR A 50 -4.08 7.54 -1.41
C THR A 50 -2.74 7.78 -0.71
N PHE A 51 -2.70 7.63 0.61
CA PHE A 51 -1.47 7.74 1.39
C PHE A 51 -0.43 6.72 0.93
N LEU A 52 -0.79 5.44 0.84
CA LEU A 52 0.13 4.38 0.42
C LEU A 52 0.61 4.59 -1.02
N LYS A 53 -0.25 5.05 -1.94
CA LYS A 53 0.16 5.43 -3.30
C LYS A 53 1.19 6.57 -3.28
N GLY A 54 1.08 7.52 -2.35
CA GLY A 54 2.08 8.58 -2.15
C GLY A 54 3.42 8.05 -1.62
N VAL A 55 3.38 7.02 -0.76
CA VAL A 55 4.58 6.38 -0.22
C VAL A 55 5.41 5.71 -1.32
N THR A 56 4.77 5.11 -2.34
CA THR A 56 5.49 4.40 -3.41
C THR A 56 6.21 5.30 -4.40
N ILE A 57 5.94 6.62 -4.38
CA ILE A 57 6.57 7.60 -5.27
C ILE A 57 8.04 7.81 -4.84
N PRO A 58 8.99 7.94 -5.79
CA PRO A 58 10.33 8.45 -5.49
C PRO A 58 10.27 9.81 -4.78
N ASN A 59 11.15 10.04 -3.80
CA ASN A 59 11.19 11.26 -2.98
C ASN A 59 10.05 11.41 -1.95
N SER A 60 9.27 10.35 -1.68
CA SER A 60 8.28 10.33 -0.58
C SER A 60 8.91 10.39 0.82
N GLY A 61 10.24 10.25 0.93
CA GLY A 61 10.96 10.12 2.19
C GLY A 61 10.94 8.70 2.76
N ALA A 62 10.17 7.78 2.17
CA ALA A 62 10.18 6.37 2.55
C ALA A 62 11.42 5.65 2.01
N ASP A 63 11.96 4.70 2.78
CA ASP A 63 13.03 3.83 2.35
C ASP A 63 12.54 2.75 1.37
N THR A 64 13.47 2.01 0.76
CA THR A 64 13.12 0.98 -0.25
C THR A 64 12.21 -0.10 0.32
N LEU A 65 12.40 -0.46 1.60
CA LEU A 65 11.56 -1.44 2.28
C LEU A 65 10.14 -0.90 2.47
N GLY A 66 9.97 0.33 2.98
CA GLY A 66 8.67 0.96 3.17
C GLY A 66 7.89 1.11 1.87
N ARG A 67 8.56 1.47 0.76
CA ARG A 67 7.92 1.50 -0.57
C ARG A 67 7.43 0.13 -1.03
N ARG A 68 8.22 -0.92 -0.80
CA ARG A 68 7.83 -2.30 -1.11
C ARG A 68 6.64 -2.74 -0.26
N LEU A 69 6.69 -2.53 1.05
CA LEU A 69 5.61 -2.88 1.98
C LEU A 69 4.33 -2.13 1.66
N ALA A 70 4.41 -0.83 1.34
CA ALA A 70 3.24 -0.05 0.92
C ALA A 70 2.61 -0.60 -0.37
N SER A 71 3.44 -1.01 -1.34
CA SER A 71 2.98 -1.66 -2.57
C SER A 71 2.28 -2.98 -2.28
N GLU A 72 2.83 -3.81 -1.40
CA GLU A 72 2.25 -5.09 -0.99
C GLU A 72 0.92 -4.93 -0.24
N LEU A 73 0.83 -3.97 0.68
CA LEU A 73 -0.41 -3.65 1.38
C LEU A 73 -1.50 -3.17 0.42
N LEU A 74 -1.15 -2.31 -0.55
CA LEU A 74 -2.10 -1.88 -1.58
C LEU A 74 -2.62 -3.05 -2.43
N LEU A 75 -1.76 -4.05 -2.74
CA LEU A 75 -2.18 -5.25 -3.46
C LEU A 75 -3.18 -6.07 -2.63
N GLY A 76 -2.87 -6.28 -1.34
CA GLY A 76 -3.76 -6.99 -0.42
C GLY A 76 -5.13 -6.33 -0.30
N LEU A 77 -5.16 -5.00 -0.18
CA LEU A 77 -6.41 -4.23 -0.15
C LEU A 77 -7.19 -4.28 -1.47
N ALA A 78 -6.50 -4.26 -2.61
CA ALA A 78 -7.13 -4.40 -3.92
C ALA A 78 -7.76 -5.80 -4.09
N ALA A 79 -7.04 -6.85 -3.69
CA ALA A 79 -7.55 -8.22 -3.72
C ALA A 79 -8.76 -8.41 -2.80
N GLN A 80 -8.73 -7.84 -1.58
CA GLN A 80 -9.86 -7.93 -0.64
C GLN A 80 -11.11 -7.18 -1.11
N ARG A 81 -10.95 -6.11 -1.91
CA ARG A 81 -12.08 -5.38 -2.52
C ARG A 81 -12.69 -6.08 -3.74
N GLY A 82 -12.07 -7.12 -4.27
CA GLY A 82 -12.69 -8.06 -5.23
C GLY A 82 -13.03 -7.56 -6.63
N SER A 83 -13.03 -6.24 -6.86
CA SER A 83 -13.29 -5.65 -8.17
C SER A 83 -12.00 -5.52 -8.98
N LEU A 84 -12.06 -5.91 -10.27
CA LEU A 84 -10.95 -5.80 -11.21
C LEU A 84 -10.37 -4.37 -11.26
N ARG A 85 -11.21 -3.36 -11.08
CA ARG A 85 -10.79 -1.94 -11.05
C ARG A 85 -9.66 -1.72 -10.03
N TYR A 86 -9.80 -2.25 -8.82
CA TYR A 86 -8.81 -2.02 -7.76
C TYR A 86 -7.47 -2.68 -8.06
N LEU A 87 -7.49 -3.85 -8.71
CA LEU A 87 -6.27 -4.53 -9.17
C LEU A 87 -5.61 -3.76 -10.31
N LEU A 88 -6.38 -3.24 -11.27
CA LEU A 88 -5.83 -2.43 -12.37
C LEU A 88 -5.19 -1.13 -11.86
N GLU A 89 -5.85 -0.44 -10.92
CA GLU A 89 -5.28 0.75 -10.27
C GLU A 89 -3.98 0.43 -9.49
N TRP A 90 -3.88 -0.76 -8.90
CA TRP A 90 -2.65 -1.22 -8.26
C TRP A 90 -1.54 -1.47 -9.28
N ILE A 91 -1.84 -2.17 -10.39
CA ILE A 91 -0.87 -2.46 -11.45
C ILE A 91 -0.33 -1.15 -12.04
N GLU A 92 -1.20 -0.19 -12.35
CA GLU A 92 -0.80 1.13 -12.86
C GLU A 92 0.17 1.82 -11.90
N MET A 93 -0.16 1.86 -10.60
CA MET A 93 0.72 2.43 -9.58
C MET A 93 2.06 1.69 -9.51
N ALA A 94 2.06 0.36 -9.50
CA ALA A 94 3.27 -0.45 -9.38
C ALA A 94 4.20 -0.26 -10.59
N LEU A 95 3.63 -0.15 -11.80
CA LEU A 95 4.37 0.17 -13.02
C LEU A 95 4.98 1.58 -12.94
N GLY A 96 4.22 2.57 -12.47
CA GLY A 96 4.71 3.93 -12.26
C GLY A 96 5.87 3.99 -11.26
N ALA A 97 5.76 3.28 -10.14
CA ALA A 97 6.83 3.19 -9.14
C ALA A 97 8.09 2.50 -9.68
N SER A 98 7.93 1.48 -10.53
CA SER A 98 9.05 0.75 -11.15
C SER A 98 9.77 1.56 -12.24
N ALA A 99 9.01 2.28 -13.08
CA ALA A 99 9.58 3.06 -14.19
C ALA A 99 10.54 4.16 -13.74
N VAL A 100 10.31 4.75 -12.56
CA VAL A 100 11.21 5.78 -12.03
C VAL A 100 12.56 5.18 -11.62
N VAL A 101 12.60 3.96 -11.09
CA VAL A 101 13.88 3.33 -10.69
C VAL A 101 14.84 3.22 -11.88
N ASN A 102 14.33 3.04 -13.10
CA ASN A 102 15.14 2.95 -14.31
C ASN A 102 15.64 4.31 -14.85
N THR A 103 15.16 5.44 -14.31
CA THR A 103 15.62 6.79 -14.68
C THR A 103 16.64 7.38 -13.70
N MET A 104 16.86 6.68 -12.58
CA MET A 104 17.74 7.11 -11.49
C MET A 104 19.00 6.23 -11.36
N GLU A 105 19.20 5.28 -12.27
CA GLU A 105 20.47 4.57 -12.51
C GLU A 105 21.22 5.23 -13.69
#